data_AF-D6PBK1-F1
#
_entry.id   AF-D6PBK1-F1
#
_cell.length_a   1.000
_cell.length_b   1.000
_cell.length_c   1.000
_cell.angle_alpha   90.00
_cell.angle_beta   90.00
_cell.angle_gamma   90.00
#
_symmetry.space_group_name_H-M   'P 1'
#
loop_
_entity.id
_entity.type
_entity.pdbx_description
1 polymer ?
#
loop_
_entity_poly.entity_id
_entity_poly.type
_entity_poly.pdbx_seq_one_letter_code
_entity_poly.pdbx_strand_id
1 'polypeptide(L)'
;MEDWGLDGLAGLGITGEEAEEIWKKQLNKPQPFGNFLKSLDSARELAQKVSRFPTRKQTLSGATGAVHDLILQSLLEGIGKAERTATQRHDSIDSAAASWAWLQAANRSTGQEWHFDVNARDRGGAWLSATKQLLDVGKQLFDCSDDEVEEIQQKWLDAFDALKTATGERN
;
A
#
# COMPACT_ATOMS: atom_id res chain seq x y z
N MET A 1 24.26 9.29 -29.95
CA MET A 1 24.03 9.03 -28.51
C MET A 1 22.58 9.34 -28.12
N GLU A 2 21.83 10.14 -28.91
CA GLU A 2 20.40 10.43 -28.71
C GLU A 2 19.45 9.26 -29.05
N ASP A 3 19.69 8.48 -30.11
CA ASP A 3 18.76 7.43 -30.56
C ASP A 3 18.46 6.35 -29.51
N TRP A 4 19.48 5.93 -28.74
CA TRP A 4 19.33 4.90 -27.71
C TRP A 4 18.38 5.32 -26.57
N GLY A 5 18.24 6.62 -26.33
CA GLY A 5 17.36 7.18 -25.32
C GLY A 5 15.88 7.05 -25.70
N LEU A 6 15.57 7.40 -26.95
CA LEU A 6 14.20 7.34 -27.49
C LEU A 6 13.77 5.91 -27.78
N ASP A 7 14.68 5.05 -28.27
CA ASP A 7 14.41 3.62 -28.49
C ASP A 7 14.06 2.90 -27.18
N GLY A 8 14.75 3.24 -26.08
CA GLY A 8 14.44 2.69 -24.75
C GLY A 8 13.06 3.10 -24.22
N LEU A 9 12.60 4.32 -24.53
CA LEU A 9 11.25 4.78 -24.18
C LEU A 9 10.18 4.14 -25.08
N ALA A 10 10.48 3.96 -26.37
CA ALA A 10 9.59 3.28 -27.30
C ALA A 10 9.32 1.81 -26.87
N GLY A 11 10.32 1.12 -26.32
CA GLY A 11 10.16 -0.20 -25.72
C GLY A 11 9.18 -0.25 -24.53
N LEU A 12 8.94 0.89 -23.86
CA LEU A 12 7.94 1.04 -22.79
C LEU A 12 6.57 1.53 -23.31
N GLY A 13 6.43 1.71 -24.63
CA GLY A 13 5.23 2.26 -25.27
C GLY A 13 5.13 3.79 -25.23
N ILE A 14 6.18 4.49 -24.81
CA ILE A 14 6.23 5.95 -24.73
C ILE A 14 6.89 6.47 -26.02
N THR A 15 6.14 7.20 -26.85
CA THR A 15 6.60 7.66 -28.17
C THR A 15 6.17 9.11 -28.45
N GLY A 16 6.71 9.71 -29.52
CA GLY A 16 6.35 11.06 -29.94
C GLY A 16 6.81 12.15 -28.97
N GLU A 17 6.05 13.24 -28.89
CA GLU A 17 6.39 14.44 -28.12
C GLU A 17 6.60 14.15 -26.62
N GLU A 18 5.84 13.20 -26.06
CA GLU A 18 6.01 12.75 -24.68
C GLU A 18 7.39 12.11 -24.44
N ALA A 19 7.86 11.28 -25.38
CA ALA A 19 9.18 10.66 -25.27
C ALA A 19 10.30 11.70 -25.32
N GLU A 20 10.17 12.73 -26.19
CA GLU A 20 11.15 13.81 -26.29
C GLU A 20 11.21 14.66 -25.00
N GLU A 21 10.06 14.97 -24.39
CA GLU A 21 10.03 15.70 -23.13
C GLU A 21 10.65 14.92 -21.97
N ILE A 22 10.31 13.62 -21.86
CA ILE A 22 10.85 12.74 -20.83
C ILE A 22 12.36 12.57 -21.02
N TRP A 23 12.82 12.44 -22.27
CA TRP A 23 14.24 12.37 -22.62
C TRP A 23 14.99 13.66 -22.26
N LYS A 24 14.46 14.84 -22.61
CA LYS A 24 15.05 16.14 -22.22
C LYS A 24 15.15 16.30 -20.71
N LYS A 25 14.15 15.85 -19.95
CA LYS A 25 14.18 15.88 -18.47
C LYS A 25 15.25 14.93 -17.91
N GLN A 26 15.47 13.77 -18.54
CA GLN A 26 16.48 12.80 -18.14
C GLN A 26 17.91 13.29 -18.40
N LEU A 27 18.17 14.01 -19.50
CA LEU A 27 19.49 14.61 -19.78
C LEU A 27 19.96 15.57 -18.66
N ASN A 28 19.02 16.14 -17.90
CA ASN A 28 19.29 17.06 -16.80
C ASN A 28 19.45 16.39 -15.42
N LYS A 29 19.35 15.05 -15.32
CA LYS A 29 19.48 14.33 -14.04
C LYS A 29 20.80 13.54 -13.96
N PRO A 30 21.46 13.50 -12.77
CA PRO A 30 22.70 12.76 -12.56
C PRO A 30 22.45 11.25 -12.34
N GLN A 31 21.64 10.61 -13.18
CA GLN A 31 21.37 9.17 -13.09
C GLN A 31 21.64 8.47 -14.42
N PRO A 32 22.25 7.26 -14.42
CA PRO A 32 22.43 6.47 -15.63
C PRO A 32 21.10 6.15 -16.32
N PHE A 33 21.06 6.21 -17.65
CA PHE A 33 19.83 5.98 -18.43
C PHE A 33 19.19 4.60 -18.18
N GLY A 34 20.00 3.55 -18.03
CA GLY A 34 19.49 2.22 -17.69
C GLY A 34 18.79 2.16 -16.32
N ASN A 35 19.25 2.92 -15.33
CA ASN A 35 18.58 3.03 -14.04
C ASN A 35 17.29 3.85 -14.15
N PHE A 36 17.28 4.86 -15.02
CA PHE A 36 16.09 5.62 -15.32
C PHE A 36 14.99 4.76 -15.96
N LEU A 37 15.30 3.97 -16.99
CA LEU A 37 14.32 3.06 -17.60
C LEU A 37 13.76 2.06 -16.58
N LYS A 38 14.63 1.45 -15.76
CA LYS A 38 14.20 0.57 -14.67
C LYS A 38 13.26 1.28 -13.69
N SER A 39 13.53 2.56 -13.39
CA SER A 39 12.67 3.35 -12.49
C SER A 39 11.31 3.67 -13.10
N LEU A 40 11.23 3.92 -14.42
CA LEU A 40 9.97 4.13 -15.12
C LEU A 40 9.13 2.85 -15.16
N ASP A 41 9.75 1.73 -15.49
CA ASP A 41 9.09 0.42 -15.54
C ASP A 41 8.53 0.04 -14.16
N SER A 42 9.36 0.19 -13.11
CA SER A 42 8.93 -0.03 -11.72
C SER A 42 7.80 0.91 -11.31
N ALA A 43 7.83 2.18 -11.74
CA ALA A 43 6.77 3.14 -11.44
C ALA A 43 5.45 2.78 -12.13
N ARG A 44 5.51 2.30 -13.38
CA ARG A 44 4.35 1.83 -14.14
C ARG A 44 3.76 0.56 -13.52
N GLU A 45 4.60 -0.42 -13.17
CA GLU A 45 4.16 -1.63 -12.48
C GLU A 45 3.48 -1.28 -11.14
N LEU A 46 4.08 -0.40 -10.35
CA LEU A 46 3.47 0.06 -9.11
C LEU A 46 2.13 0.79 -9.36
N ALA A 47 2.05 1.65 -10.36
CA ALA A 47 0.80 2.35 -10.71
C ALA A 47 -0.32 1.37 -11.11
N GLN A 48 0.01 0.31 -11.85
CA GLN A 48 -0.93 -0.78 -12.16
C GLN A 48 -1.37 -1.52 -10.90
N LYS A 49 -0.44 -1.85 -9.99
CA LYS A 49 -0.81 -2.49 -8.71
C LYS A 49 -1.68 -1.58 -7.84
N VAL A 50 -1.41 -0.27 -7.81
CA VAL A 50 -2.24 0.72 -7.11
C VAL A 50 -3.64 0.80 -7.68
N SER A 51 -3.80 0.76 -9.01
CA SER A 51 -5.12 0.89 -9.65
C SER A 51 -6.04 -0.31 -9.42
N ARG A 52 -5.49 -1.46 -9.00
CA ARG A 52 -6.27 -2.66 -8.63
C ARG A 52 -7.06 -2.47 -7.33
N PHE A 53 -6.66 -1.58 -6.42
CA PHE A 53 -7.35 -1.39 -5.16
C PHE A 53 -8.61 -0.52 -5.35
N PRO A 54 -9.81 -1.01 -4.97
CA PRO A 54 -11.06 -0.26 -5.14
C PRO A 54 -11.23 0.86 -4.10
N THR A 55 -10.38 0.89 -3.07
CA THR A 55 -10.34 1.90 -2.02
C THR A 55 -8.99 2.63 -2.03
N ARG A 56 -8.98 3.90 -1.59
CA ARG A 56 -7.78 4.76 -1.64
C ARG A 56 -7.30 5.12 -0.24
N LYS A 57 -5.98 5.15 -0.06
CA LYS A 57 -5.34 5.60 1.18
C LYS A 57 -5.83 7.01 1.55
N GLN A 58 -6.01 7.28 2.84
CA GLN A 58 -6.45 8.59 3.38
C GLN A 58 -7.84 9.07 2.94
N THR A 59 -8.67 8.21 2.34
CA THR A 59 -10.06 8.56 2.00
C THR A 59 -11.06 8.12 3.07
N LEU A 60 -10.60 7.34 4.04
CA LEU A 60 -11.40 6.70 5.06
C LEU A 60 -10.99 7.23 6.44
N SER A 61 -11.96 7.52 7.29
CA SER A 61 -11.74 7.94 8.68
C SER A 61 -11.74 6.74 9.63
N GLY A 62 -11.48 7.01 10.90
CA GLY A 62 -11.65 6.02 11.97
C GLY A 62 -10.56 4.95 12.03
N ALA A 63 -10.79 3.95 12.88
CA ALA A 63 -9.93 2.80 13.05
C ALA A 63 -9.87 1.94 11.78
N THR A 64 -10.98 1.79 11.05
CA THR A 64 -10.98 1.08 9.76
C THR A 64 -10.07 1.76 8.76
N GLY A 65 -10.17 3.09 8.63
CA GLY A 65 -9.31 3.87 7.76
C GLY A 65 -7.83 3.76 8.15
N ALA A 66 -7.52 3.83 9.45
CA ALA A 66 -6.15 3.70 9.94
C ALA A 66 -5.52 2.33 9.65
N VAL A 67 -6.25 1.22 9.88
CA VAL A 67 -5.79 -0.13 9.53
C VAL A 67 -5.59 -0.26 8.02
N HIS A 68 -6.59 0.19 7.24
CA HIS A 68 -6.55 0.17 5.79
C HIS A 68 -5.32 0.91 5.23
N ASP A 69 -5.04 2.09 5.76
CA ASP A 69 -3.92 2.92 5.32
C ASP A 69 -2.56 2.28 5.61
N LEU A 70 -2.42 1.58 6.74
CA LEU A 70 -1.22 0.80 7.05
C LEU A 70 -1.06 -0.41 6.12
N ILE A 71 -2.16 -1.09 5.77
CA ILE A 71 -2.13 -2.18 4.79
C ILE A 71 -1.64 -1.66 3.44
N LEU A 72 -2.28 -0.61 2.90
CA LEU A 72 -1.87 -0.04 1.61
C LEU A 72 -0.44 0.50 1.67
N GLN A 73 -0.04 1.18 2.75
CA GLN A 73 1.33 1.65 2.91
C GLN A 73 2.34 0.49 2.91
N SER A 74 2.01 -0.63 3.56
CA SER A 74 2.91 -1.78 3.64
C SER A 74 3.11 -2.48 2.30
N LEU A 75 2.06 -2.54 1.49
CA LEU A 75 2.06 -3.15 0.15
C LEU A 75 2.73 -2.24 -0.88
N LEU A 76 2.39 -0.96 -0.87
CA LEU A 76 2.78 -0.01 -1.92
C LEU A 76 4.10 0.71 -1.63
N GLU A 77 4.42 0.94 -0.37
CA GLU A 77 5.57 1.75 0.07
C GLU A 77 6.57 0.94 0.93
N GLY A 78 6.25 -0.33 1.20
CA GLY A 78 7.09 -1.27 1.93
C GLY A 78 6.77 -1.39 3.42
N ILE A 79 6.90 -2.62 3.92
CA ILE A 79 6.56 -2.99 5.30
C ILE A 79 7.30 -2.17 6.36
N GLY A 80 8.57 -1.80 6.14
CA GLY A 80 9.34 -0.99 7.08
C GLY A 80 8.88 0.47 7.20
N LYS A 81 8.21 1.00 6.17
CA LYS A 81 7.60 2.34 6.25
C LYS A 81 6.31 2.29 7.05
N ALA A 82 5.46 1.30 6.78
CA ALA A 82 4.24 1.06 7.56
C ALA A 82 4.57 0.75 9.03
N GLU A 83 5.61 -0.04 9.33
CA GLU A 83 6.04 -0.32 10.70
C GLU A 83 6.45 0.94 11.44
N ARG A 84 7.23 1.83 10.80
CA ARG A 84 7.57 3.13 11.38
C ARG A 84 6.36 4.02 11.60
N THR A 85 5.34 3.96 10.74
CA THR A 85 4.09 4.70 10.94
C THR A 85 3.27 4.11 12.08
N ALA A 86 3.21 2.78 12.18
CA ALA A 86 2.45 2.07 13.22
C ALA A 86 3.03 2.28 14.63
N THR A 87 4.35 2.51 14.78
CA THR A 87 4.99 2.71 16.10
C THR A 87 5.16 4.18 16.50
N GLN A 88 4.63 5.11 15.71
CA GLN A 88 4.60 6.53 16.05
C GLN A 88 3.63 6.82 17.20
N ARG A 89 3.75 8.02 17.79
CA ARG A 89 2.81 8.46 18.81
C ARG A 89 1.41 8.57 18.20
N HIS A 90 0.43 7.98 18.90
CA HIS A 90 -0.97 8.02 18.54
C HIS A 90 -1.71 9.14 19.28
N ASP A 91 -2.71 9.72 18.60
CA ASP A 91 -3.59 10.77 19.11
C ASP A 91 -4.84 10.23 19.82
N SER A 92 -5.14 8.94 19.66
CA SER A 92 -6.29 8.27 20.26
C SER A 92 -6.03 6.79 20.53
N ILE A 93 -6.86 6.18 21.37
CA ILE A 93 -6.83 4.73 21.62
C ILE A 93 -7.18 3.96 20.34
N ASP A 94 -8.06 4.49 19.49
CA ASP A 94 -8.49 3.83 18.26
C ASP A 94 -7.37 3.82 17.21
N SER A 95 -6.64 4.93 17.04
CA SER A 95 -5.48 4.97 16.15
C SER A 95 -4.32 4.09 16.64
N ALA A 96 -4.13 3.99 17.96
CA ALA A 96 -3.18 3.06 18.57
C ALA A 96 -3.61 1.59 18.39
N ALA A 97 -4.89 1.27 18.62
CA ALA A 97 -5.43 -0.07 18.44
C ALA A 97 -5.37 -0.54 16.97
N ALA A 98 -5.60 0.37 16.02
CA ALA A 98 -5.50 0.10 14.59
C ALA A 98 -4.07 -0.27 14.20
N SER A 99 -3.11 0.51 14.70
CA SER A 99 -1.68 0.27 14.50
C SER A 99 -1.24 -1.05 15.12
N TRP A 100 -1.72 -1.38 16.32
CA TRP A 100 -1.47 -2.66 16.98
C TRP A 100 -2.07 -3.85 16.22
N ALA A 101 -3.31 -3.73 15.73
CA ALA A 101 -3.97 -4.76 14.94
C ALA A 101 -3.18 -5.08 13.66
N TRP A 102 -2.72 -4.04 12.96
CA TRP A 102 -1.88 -4.21 11.76
C TRP A 102 -0.52 -4.85 12.11
N LEU A 103 0.17 -4.41 13.17
CA LEU A 103 1.45 -5.00 13.59
C LEU A 103 1.31 -6.51 13.86
N GLN A 104 0.26 -6.92 14.57
CA GLN A 104 -0.01 -8.34 14.80
C GLN A 104 -0.35 -9.09 13.50
N ALA A 105 -1.16 -8.50 12.62
CA ALA A 105 -1.51 -9.12 11.33
C ALA A 105 -0.30 -9.30 10.41
N ALA A 106 0.62 -8.32 10.40
CA ALA A 106 1.83 -8.32 9.62
C ALA A 106 2.99 -9.12 10.25
N ASN A 107 2.79 -9.72 11.42
CA ASN A 107 3.83 -10.38 12.22
C ASN A 107 5.01 -9.45 12.55
N ARG A 108 4.70 -8.20 12.91
CA ARG A 108 5.63 -7.12 13.27
C ARG A 108 5.47 -6.62 14.72
N SER A 109 4.67 -7.29 15.54
CA SER A 109 4.38 -6.84 16.90
C SER A 109 5.48 -7.11 17.92
N THR A 110 6.36 -8.10 17.68
CA THR A 110 7.38 -8.53 18.65
C THR A 110 8.31 -7.38 19.05
N GLY A 111 8.34 -7.06 20.34
CA GLY A 111 9.19 -6.00 20.89
C GLY A 111 8.61 -4.59 20.71
N GLN A 112 7.40 -4.46 20.15
CA GLN A 112 6.71 -3.19 19.95
C GLN A 112 5.66 -2.92 21.04
N GLU A 113 5.40 -3.87 21.95
CA GLU A 113 4.35 -3.81 22.97
C GLU A 113 4.42 -2.53 23.82
N TRP A 114 5.63 -2.07 24.12
CA TRP A 114 5.88 -0.90 24.97
C TRP A 114 5.41 0.43 24.36
N HIS A 115 5.18 0.48 23.04
CA HIS A 115 4.61 1.64 22.37
C HIS A 115 3.10 1.82 22.64
N PHE A 116 2.42 0.77 23.12
CA PHE A 116 0.96 0.73 23.18
C PHE A 116 0.43 0.48 24.60
N ASP A 117 -0.57 1.28 24.98
CA ASP A 117 -1.35 1.02 26.20
C ASP A 117 -2.10 -0.31 26.13
N VAL A 118 -2.35 -0.93 27.29
CA VAL A 118 -3.08 -2.21 27.38
C VAL A 118 -4.45 -2.15 26.71
N ASN A 119 -5.19 -1.05 26.85
CA ASN A 119 -6.52 -0.93 26.25
C ASN A 119 -6.46 -0.88 24.73
N ALA A 120 -5.43 -0.24 24.17
CA ALA A 120 -5.19 -0.22 22.73
C ALA A 120 -4.81 -1.63 22.24
N ARG A 121 -4.00 -2.36 23.01
CA ARG A 121 -3.62 -3.74 22.66
C ARG A 121 -4.79 -4.71 22.69
N ASP A 122 -5.64 -4.62 23.71
CA ASP A 122 -6.84 -5.46 23.83
C ASP A 122 -7.82 -5.17 22.68
N ARG A 123 -8.09 -3.89 22.40
CA ARG A 123 -8.95 -3.48 21.30
C ARG A 123 -8.38 -3.88 19.94
N GLY A 124 -7.09 -3.65 19.70
CA GLY A 124 -6.42 -4.08 18.47
C GLY A 124 -6.37 -5.61 18.32
N GLY A 125 -6.30 -6.35 19.43
CA GLY A 125 -6.43 -7.80 19.47
C GLY A 125 -7.81 -8.27 19.00
N ALA A 126 -8.88 -7.57 19.35
CA ALA A 126 -10.23 -7.86 18.86
C ALA A 126 -10.38 -7.66 17.33
N TRP A 127 -9.58 -6.77 16.74
CA TRP A 127 -9.61 -6.48 15.29
C TRP A 127 -8.72 -7.41 14.46
N LEU A 128 -7.83 -8.17 15.12
CA LEU A 128 -6.76 -8.95 14.48
C LEU A 128 -7.26 -9.87 13.35
N SER A 129 -8.37 -10.59 13.57
CA SER A 129 -8.89 -11.54 12.57
C SER A 129 -9.29 -10.83 11.27
N ALA A 130 -10.08 -9.75 11.38
CA ALA A 130 -10.52 -8.97 10.24
C ALA A 130 -9.34 -8.22 9.57
N THR A 131 -8.39 -7.71 10.37
CA THR A 131 -7.17 -7.09 9.84
C THR A 131 -6.30 -8.08 9.07
N LYS A 132 -6.11 -9.31 9.57
CA LYS A 132 -5.41 -10.38 8.85
C LYS A 132 -6.09 -10.72 7.54
N GLN A 133 -7.41 -10.92 7.57
CA GLN A 133 -8.19 -11.21 6.37
C GLN A 133 -8.01 -10.11 5.31
N LEU A 134 -8.16 -8.85 5.69
CA LEU A 134 -7.98 -7.73 4.75
C LEU A 134 -6.54 -7.64 4.23
N LEU A 135 -5.54 -7.83 5.09
CA LEU A 135 -4.14 -7.84 4.68
C LEU A 135 -3.83 -8.97 3.69
N ASP A 136 -4.34 -10.17 3.95
CA ASP A 136 -4.08 -11.35 3.11
C ASP A 136 -4.79 -11.25 1.75
N VAL A 137 -6.00 -10.70 1.70
CA VAL A 137 -6.66 -10.37 0.43
C VAL A 137 -5.93 -9.22 -0.28
N GLY A 138 -5.43 -8.22 0.46
CA GLY A 138 -4.62 -7.13 -0.10
C GLY A 138 -3.35 -7.63 -0.79
N LYS A 139 -2.65 -8.61 -0.20
CA LYS A 139 -1.50 -9.26 -0.84
C LYS A 139 -1.91 -10.00 -2.12
N GLN A 140 -3.02 -10.74 -2.09
CA GLN A 140 -3.54 -11.41 -3.29
C GLN A 140 -3.86 -10.39 -4.38
N LEU A 141 -4.53 -9.29 -4.06
CA LEU A 141 -4.88 -8.25 -5.03
C LEU A 141 -3.63 -7.56 -5.61
N PHE A 142 -2.59 -7.37 -4.79
CA PHE A 142 -1.33 -6.79 -5.21
C PHE A 142 -0.58 -7.68 -6.23
N ASP A 143 -0.62 -9.00 -6.07
CA ASP A 143 0.17 -9.95 -6.85
C ASP A 143 -0.61 -10.76 -7.92
N CYS A 144 -1.94 -10.63 -7.97
CA CYS A 144 -2.79 -11.38 -8.91
C CYS A 144 -2.56 -11.05 -10.39
N SER A 145 -3.03 -11.93 -11.27
CA SER A 145 -3.11 -11.65 -12.71
C SER A 145 -4.33 -10.78 -13.04
N ASP A 146 -4.31 -10.13 -14.20
CA ASP A 146 -5.34 -9.15 -14.57
C ASP A 146 -6.75 -9.77 -14.71
N ASP A 147 -6.87 -11.07 -14.99
CA ASP A 147 -8.12 -11.82 -15.06
C ASP A 147 -8.72 -12.17 -13.69
N GLU A 148 -7.92 -12.13 -12.62
CA GLU A 148 -8.38 -12.42 -11.25
C GLU A 148 -8.80 -11.15 -10.48
N VAL A 149 -8.49 -9.96 -11.02
CA VAL A 149 -8.64 -8.67 -10.31
C VAL A 149 -10.07 -8.47 -9.82
N GLU A 150 -11.09 -8.68 -10.66
CA GLU A 150 -12.50 -8.45 -10.27
C GLU A 150 -12.94 -9.35 -9.12
N GLU A 151 -12.57 -10.63 -9.15
CA GLU A 151 -12.91 -11.58 -8.09
C GLU A 151 -12.26 -11.19 -6.77
N ILE A 152 -10.98 -10.83 -6.80
CA ILE A 152 -10.22 -10.48 -5.60
C ILE A 152 -10.64 -9.11 -5.07
N GLN A 153 -11.03 -8.17 -5.94
CA GLN A 153 -11.65 -6.90 -5.52
C GLN A 153 -12.92 -7.13 -4.71
N GLN A 154 -13.77 -8.09 -5.10
CA GLN A 154 -14.95 -8.42 -4.32
C GLN A 154 -14.56 -8.98 -2.94
N LYS A 155 -13.58 -9.90 -2.88
CA LYS A 155 -13.05 -10.39 -1.59
C LYS A 155 -12.49 -9.26 -0.73
N TRP A 156 -11.85 -8.27 -1.35
CA TRP A 156 -11.31 -7.10 -0.64
C TRP A 156 -12.43 -6.28 -0.01
N LEU A 157 -13.51 -6.01 -0.76
CA LEU A 157 -14.68 -5.29 -0.25
C LEU A 157 -15.36 -6.06 0.89
N ASP A 158 -15.50 -7.37 0.77
CA ASP A 158 -16.09 -8.21 1.83
C ASP A 158 -15.23 -8.21 3.10
N ALA A 159 -13.90 -8.34 2.96
CA ALA A 159 -12.96 -8.26 4.07
C ALA A 159 -12.93 -6.85 4.70
N PHE A 160 -13.08 -5.82 3.88
CA PHE A 160 -13.15 -4.43 4.32
C PHE A 160 -14.42 -4.16 5.13
N ASP A 161 -15.57 -4.70 4.72
CA ASP A 161 -16.82 -4.63 5.49
C ASP A 161 -16.78 -5.46 6.78
N ALA A 162 -16.08 -6.60 6.77
CA ALA A 162 -15.79 -7.35 8.00
C ALA A 162 -14.95 -6.50 8.98
N LEU A 163 -13.96 -5.77 8.49
CA LEU A 163 -13.17 -4.84 9.30
C LEU A 163 -14.02 -3.70 9.87
N LYS A 164 -14.87 -3.05 9.06
CA LYS A 164 -15.84 -2.04 9.56
C LYS A 164 -16.73 -2.60 10.66
N THR A 165 -17.17 -3.85 10.50
CA THR A 165 -18.00 -4.52 11.52
C THR A 165 -17.19 -4.70 12.82
N ALA A 166 -15.94 -5.15 12.73
CA ALA A 166 -15.07 -5.37 13.88
C ALA A 166 -14.68 -4.08 14.63
N THR A 167 -14.53 -2.97 13.90
CA THR A 167 -14.23 -1.65 14.47
C THR A 167 -15.46 -0.89 14.95
N GLY A 168 -16.67 -1.38 14.65
CA GLY A 168 -17.93 -0.71 15.00
C GLY A 168 -18.29 0.46 14.09
N GLU A 169 -17.72 0.52 12.88
CA GLU A 169 -17.93 1.59 11.89
C GLU A 169 -18.89 1.19 10.76
N ARG A 170 -19.58 0.05 10.90
CA ARG A 170 -20.65 -0.36 9.99
C ARG A 170 -21.99 0.21 10.48
N ASN A 171 -22.55 1.13 9.69
CA ASN A 171 -23.92 1.64 9.87
C ASN A 171 -24.96 0.64 9.34
#